data_AF-A0A7W4HE82-F1
#
_entry.id   AF-A0A7W4HE82-F1
#
_cell.length_a   1.000
_cell.length_b   1.000
_cell.length_c   1.000
_cell.angle_alpha   90.00
_cell.angle_beta   90.00
_cell.angle_gamma   90.00
#
_symmetry.space_group_name_H-M   'P 1'
#
loop_
_entity.id
_entity.type
_entity.pdbx_description
1 polymer ?
#
loop_
_entity_poly.entity_id
_entity_poly.type
_entity_poly.pdbx_seq_one_letter_code
_entity_poly.pdbx_strand_id
1 'polypeptide(L)'
;MGFNIGELVQSTKYRKFIQYLYGWGASIVLLGALFKLQHWPGAGLMLTLGMSVEAVIFFFSAFEPLPTEYDWTIVYPELAGVTDDVAGLSSMGRGGSSLDPGMLENVITSALMKAGGVAGPQQAAVSAPGTSAGGAQPVSAAGNAGALVFTQKFNDMLEKAEIGPELFSKVSLGLNRLSEASNGIGRISDAVKSSEAFTQNLQRAGNAVGKFAESYENSGALMVRSAQVLSQSLEGTAKTMDASSQSFSKQVQEAVSKVGVNLTAASGAVEKNVSEAGKELAGLNKSLQALNEAQAQQVKNVQQRLQESDKLSAGVEDMMKRLMKTVEDSQKYSQSVAKLTENVSQLNTIYGNMLSAMGSVVNGR
;
A
#
# COMPACT_ATOMS: atom_id res chain seq x y z
N MET A 1 -18.59 -0.93 -35.73
CA MET A 1 -18.71 -0.85 -34.25
C MET A 1 -17.30 -0.78 -33.67
N GLY A 2 -16.77 0.42 -33.43
CA GLY A 2 -15.51 0.58 -32.73
C GLY A 2 -15.78 0.55 -31.22
N PHE A 3 -15.12 -0.34 -30.48
CA PHE A 3 -15.19 -0.36 -29.03
C PHE A 3 -14.51 0.90 -28.48
N ASN A 4 -15.30 1.83 -27.90
CA ASN A 4 -14.78 3.02 -27.21
C ASN A 4 -14.20 2.62 -25.86
N ILE A 5 -12.89 2.33 -25.82
CA ILE A 5 -12.16 1.94 -24.61
C ILE A 5 -12.17 3.06 -23.55
N GLY A 6 -12.22 4.32 -23.96
CA GLY A 6 -12.25 5.47 -23.05
C GLY A 6 -13.52 5.55 -22.20
N GLU A 7 -14.68 5.16 -22.75
CA GLU A 7 -15.96 5.18 -22.03
C GLU A 7 -16.04 4.05 -20.98
N LEU A 8 -15.40 2.91 -21.28
CA LEU A 8 -15.33 1.77 -20.37
C LEU A 8 -14.46 2.08 -19.14
N VAL A 9 -13.30 2.71 -19.35
CA VAL A 9 -12.33 3.08 -18.31
C VAL A 9 -12.82 4.24 -17.42
N GLN A 10 -13.70 5.11 -17.92
CA GLN A 10 -14.28 6.20 -17.12
C GLN A 10 -15.52 5.81 -16.32
N SER A 11 -16.08 4.61 -16.54
CA SER A 11 -17.31 4.19 -15.88
C SER A 11 -17.15 4.00 -14.36
N THR A 12 -18.19 4.34 -13.58
CA THR A 12 -18.21 4.18 -12.12
C THR A 12 -18.01 2.73 -11.68
N LYS A 13 -18.41 1.78 -12.53
CA LYS A 13 -18.20 0.35 -12.31
C LYS A 13 -16.74 -0.06 -12.46
N TYR A 14 -16.04 0.49 -13.47
CA TYR A 14 -14.61 0.26 -13.69
C TYR A 14 -13.76 0.82 -12.55
N ARG A 15 -14.06 2.03 -12.08
CA ARG A 15 -13.35 2.65 -10.95
C ARG A 15 -13.48 1.83 -9.65
N LYS A 16 -14.69 1.33 -9.35
CA LYS A 16 -14.89 0.41 -8.22
C LYS A 16 -14.16 -0.92 -8.41
N PHE A 17 -14.19 -1.47 -9.61
CA PHE A 17 -13.48 -2.71 -9.94
C PHE A 17 -11.96 -2.57 -9.74
N ILE A 18 -11.36 -1.48 -10.21
CA ILE A 18 -9.93 -1.20 -10.01
C ILE A 18 -9.59 -1.04 -8.52
N GLN A 19 -10.45 -0.38 -7.73
CA GLN A 19 -10.24 -0.27 -6.28
C GLN A 19 -10.21 -1.65 -5.59
N TYR A 20 -11.06 -2.60 -6.00
CA TYR A 20 -11.00 -3.98 -5.52
C TYR A 20 -9.76 -4.74 -6.03
N LEU A 21 -9.37 -4.48 -7.29
CA LEU A 21 -8.20 -5.08 -7.91
C LEU A 21 -6.90 -4.71 -7.17
N TYR A 22 -6.74 -3.44 -6.77
CA TYR A 22 -5.62 -2.98 -5.93
C TYR A 22 -5.61 -3.69 -4.56
N GLY A 23 -6.78 -3.81 -3.91
CA GLY A 23 -6.90 -4.49 -2.61
C GLY A 23 -6.55 -5.98 -2.66
N TRP A 24 -7.01 -6.69 -3.70
CA TRP A 24 -6.70 -8.10 -3.90
C TRP A 24 -5.24 -8.32 -4.31
N GLY A 25 -4.70 -7.46 -5.17
CA GLY A 25 -3.29 -7.47 -5.55
C GLY A 25 -2.36 -7.30 -4.36
N ALA A 26 -2.58 -6.25 -3.58
CA ALA A 26 -1.80 -5.96 -2.37
C ALA A 26 -1.83 -7.14 -1.38
N SER A 27 -2.98 -7.82 -1.25
CA SER A 27 -3.12 -8.99 -0.38
C SER A 27 -2.23 -10.17 -0.83
N ILE A 28 -2.17 -10.45 -2.14
CA ILE A 28 -1.35 -11.53 -2.71
C ILE A 28 0.14 -11.19 -2.58
N VAL A 29 0.52 -9.94 -2.79
CA VAL A 29 1.90 -9.45 -2.62
C VAL A 29 2.36 -9.56 -1.17
N LEU A 30 1.53 -9.11 -0.22
CA LEU A 30 1.83 -9.20 1.21
C LEU A 30 1.94 -10.65 1.68
N LEU A 31 1.12 -11.56 1.14
CA LEU A 31 1.25 -13.01 1.37
C LEU A 31 2.58 -13.55 0.84
N GLY A 32 3.01 -13.14 -0.36
CA GLY A 32 4.31 -13.50 -0.92
C GLY A 32 5.49 -13.00 -0.07
N ALA A 33 5.41 -11.76 0.40
CA ALA A 33 6.40 -11.18 1.31
C ALA A 33 6.43 -11.89 2.66
N LEU A 34 5.27 -12.22 3.23
CA LEU A 34 5.15 -12.96 4.48
C LEU A 34 5.80 -14.34 4.38
N PHE A 35 5.53 -15.09 3.30
CA PHE A 35 6.15 -16.40 3.06
C PHE A 35 7.68 -16.29 2.96
N LYS A 36 8.18 -15.21 2.35
CA LYS A 36 9.62 -14.95 2.24
C LYS A 36 10.25 -14.64 3.60
N LEU A 37 9.56 -13.89 4.46
CA LEU A 37 10.02 -13.59 5.82
C LEU A 37 10.03 -14.85 6.70
N GLN A 38 8.98 -15.68 6.60
CA GLN A 38 8.84 -16.87 7.44
C GLN A 38 9.59 -18.11 6.92
N HIS A 39 10.33 -17.98 5.82
CA HIS A 39 11.13 -19.07 5.22
C HIS A 39 10.34 -20.36 4.94
N TRP A 40 9.04 -20.23 4.63
CA TRP A 40 8.20 -21.39 4.34
C TRP A 40 8.59 -22.05 3.01
N PRO A 41 8.46 -23.39 2.88
CA PRO A 41 8.74 -24.09 1.63
C PRO A 41 7.87 -23.53 0.50
N GLY A 42 8.48 -23.17 -0.63
CA GLY A 42 7.78 -22.53 -1.76
C GLY A 42 7.72 -20.99 -1.69
N ALA A 43 8.35 -20.34 -0.70
CA ALA A 43 8.34 -18.89 -0.57
C ALA A 43 8.83 -18.13 -1.81
N GLY A 44 9.83 -18.66 -2.51
CA GLY A 44 10.31 -18.04 -3.76
C GLY A 44 9.25 -18.01 -4.86
N LEU A 45 8.47 -19.09 -4.98
CA LEU A 45 7.39 -19.20 -5.97
C LEU A 45 6.24 -18.25 -5.62
N MET A 46 5.82 -18.20 -4.35
CA MET A 46 4.77 -17.30 -3.90
C MET A 46 5.16 -15.82 -4.03
N LEU A 47 6.41 -15.47 -3.74
CA LEU A 47 6.92 -14.11 -3.93
C LEU A 47 6.95 -13.71 -5.41
N THR A 48 7.38 -14.62 -6.29
CA THR A 48 7.39 -14.37 -7.74
C THR A 48 5.97 -14.15 -8.27
N LEU A 49 5.00 -14.90 -7.76
CA LEU A 49 3.59 -14.76 -8.08
C LEU A 49 3.03 -13.41 -7.61
N GLY A 50 3.32 -13.01 -6.37
CA GLY A 50 2.94 -11.70 -5.84
C GLY A 50 3.51 -10.54 -6.65
N MET A 51 4.83 -10.54 -6.91
CA MET A 51 5.48 -9.49 -7.70
C MET A 51 4.98 -9.44 -9.15
N SER A 52 4.59 -10.58 -9.73
CA SER A 52 4.00 -10.63 -11.08
C SER A 52 2.59 -10.02 -11.11
N VAL A 53 1.79 -10.27 -10.06
CA VAL A 53 0.47 -9.64 -9.90
C VAL A 53 0.62 -8.11 -9.77
N GLU A 54 1.61 -7.64 -9.00
CA GLU A 54 1.88 -6.20 -8.84
C GLU A 54 2.24 -5.54 -10.17
N ALA A 55 3.08 -6.18 -10.98
CA ALA A 55 3.45 -5.68 -12.31
C ALA A 55 2.24 -5.54 -13.25
N VAL A 56 1.31 -6.49 -13.20
CA VAL A 56 0.07 -6.44 -14.00
C VAL A 56 -0.83 -5.30 -13.54
N ILE A 57 -0.97 -5.09 -12.23
CA ILE A 57 -1.80 -4.04 -11.66
C ILE A 57 -1.26 -2.65 -11.98
N PHE A 58 0.05 -2.44 -11.86
CA PHE A 58 0.71 -1.19 -12.24
C PHE A 58 0.59 -0.89 -13.74
N PHE A 59 0.58 -1.92 -14.58
CA PHE A 59 0.34 -1.73 -16.01
C PHE A 59 -1.08 -1.20 -16.27
N PHE A 60 -2.09 -1.71 -15.56
CA PHE A 60 -3.46 -1.22 -15.70
C PHE A 60 -3.71 0.14 -15.04
N SER A 61 -2.99 0.49 -13.96
CA SER A 61 -3.11 1.80 -13.31
C SER A 61 -2.64 2.95 -14.20
N ALA A 62 -1.71 2.70 -15.13
CA ALA A 62 -1.23 3.69 -16.09
C ALA A 62 -2.32 4.21 -17.05
N PHE A 63 -3.43 3.49 -17.18
CA PHE A 63 -4.57 3.90 -18.00
C PHE A 63 -5.65 4.65 -17.20
N GLU A 64 -5.47 4.86 -15.88
CA GLU A 64 -6.37 5.70 -15.11
C GLU A 64 -6.09 7.20 -15.38
N PRO A 65 -7.13 8.02 -15.64
CA PRO A 65 -6.96 9.45 -15.79
C PRO A 65 -6.53 10.09 -14.45
N LEU A 66 -5.52 10.97 -14.50
CA LEU A 66 -5.07 11.78 -13.37
C LEU A 66 -6.28 12.51 -12.75
N PRO A 67 -6.55 12.36 -11.43
CA PRO A 67 -7.63 13.08 -10.79
C PRO A 67 -7.35 14.58 -10.87
N THR A 68 -8.26 15.33 -11.49
CA THR A 68 -8.24 16.80 -11.48
C THR A 68 -8.25 17.29 -10.03
N GLU A 69 -7.33 18.20 -9.70
CA GLU A 69 -7.20 18.76 -8.36
C GLU A 69 -8.53 19.33 -7.84
N TYR A 70 -8.78 19.11 -6.55
CA TYR A 70 -10.01 19.53 -5.89
C TYR A 70 -10.04 21.06 -5.85
N ASP A 71 -11.06 21.68 -6.44
CA ASP A 71 -11.20 23.14 -6.49
C ASP A 71 -11.69 23.66 -5.13
N TRP A 72 -10.73 23.94 -4.23
CA TRP A 72 -10.97 24.42 -2.86
C TRP A 72 -11.66 25.80 -2.80
N THR A 73 -11.80 26.48 -3.95
CA THR A 73 -12.49 27.76 -4.13
C THR A 73 -13.98 27.68 -3.77
N ILE A 74 -14.58 26.48 -3.83
CA ILE A 74 -15.98 26.26 -3.47
C ILE A 74 -16.20 26.34 -1.93
N VAL A 75 -15.17 26.05 -1.13
CA VAL A 75 -15.28 25.95 0.34
C VAL A 75 -14.71 27.18 1.05
N TYR A 76 -13.75 27.87 0.43
CA TYR A 76 -13.17 29.11 0.97
C TYR A 76 -13.15 30.21 -0.12
N PRO A 77 -14.21 31.03 -0.21
CA PRO A 77 -14.28 32.10 -1.21
C PRO A 77 -13.18 33.17 -1.01
N GLU A 78 -12.53 33.21 0.16
CA GLU A 78 -11.39 34.09 0.49
C GLU A 78 -10.11 33.74 -0.31
N LEU A 79 -10.01 32.55 -0.93
CA LEU A 79 -8.89 32.16 -1.81
C LEU A 79 -9.24 32.33 -3.30
N ALA A 80 -10.50 32.62 -3.62
CA ALA A 80 -11.02 32.89 -4.96
C ALA A 80 -10.55 34.26 -5.44
N GLY A 81 -9.27 34.36 -5.79
CA GLY A 81 -8.66 35.61 -6.26
C GLY A 81 -7.17 35.70 -5.98
N VAL A 82 -6.64 34.94 -5.04
CA VAL A 82 -5.18 34.92 -4.78
C VAL A 82 -4.44 34.20 -5.90
N THR A 83 -5.07 33.23 -6.58
CA THR A 83 -4.43 32.45 -7.65
C THR A 83 -4.00 33.28 -8.86
N ASP A 84 -4.69 34.39 -9.17
CA ASP A 84 -4.30 35.27 -10.27
C ASP A 84 -3.11 36.19 -9.91
N ASP A 85 -2.96 36.56 -8.63
CA ASP A 85 -1.84 37.39 -8.17
C ASP A 85 -0.54 36.59 -7.97
N VAL A 86 -0.62 35.28 -7.65
CA VAL A 86 0.59 34.42 -7.59
C VAL A 86 1.11 34.04 -8.98
N ALA A 87 0.25 34.05 -10.01
CA ALA A 87 0.69 33.86 -11.39
C ALA A 87 1.60 35.01 -11.85
N GLY A 88 1.32 36.25 -11.40
CA GLY A 88 2.16 37.42 -11.66
C GLY A 88 3.52 37.38 -10.94
N LEU A 89 3.59 36.80 -9.74
CA LEU A 89 4.82 36.72 -8.94
C LEU A 89 5.86 35.72 -9.48
N SER A 90 5.43 34.75 -10.30
CA SER A 90 6.35 33.78 -10.94
C SER A 90 7.17 34.36 -12.10
N SER A 91 6.82 35.56 -12.58
CA SER A 91 7.51 36.21 -13.71
C SER A 91 8.58 37.24 -13.32
N MET A 92 8.71 37.59 -12.03
CA MET A 92 9.61 38.66 -11.56
C MET A 92 10.83 38.12 -10.78
N GLY A 93 11.50 37.14 -11.37
CA GLY A 93 12.74 36.53 -10.86
C GLY A 93 13.97 36.87 -11.70
N ARG A 94 14.26 38.16 -11.94
CA ARG A 94 15.60 38.61 -12.37
C ARG A 94 15.89 40.02 -11.87
N GLY A 95 16.69 40.11 -10.80
CA GLY A 95 17.30 41.37 -10.35
C GLY A 95 17.11 41.58 -8.85
N GLY A 96 18.19 41.40 -8.09
CA GLY A 96 18.19 41.63 -6.65
C GLY A 96 17.94 43.09 -6.30
N SER A 97 17.29 43.32 -5.15
CA SER A 97 17.32 44.56 -4.38
C SER A 97 16.74 44.29 -3.00
N SER A 98 17.33 44.95 -2.01
CA SER A 98 17.09 44.88 -0.57
C SER A 98 15.63 44.90 -0.13
N LEU A 99 15.32 44.12 0.91
CA LEU A 99 14.10 44.21 1.70
C LEU A 99 13.97 45.63 2.29
N ASP A 100 12.94 46.36 1.85
CA ASP A 100 12.64 47.70 2.34
C ASP A 100 11.94 47.64 3.71
N PRO A 101 12.44 48.32 4.76
CA PRO A 101 11.89 48.25 6.11
C PRO A 101 10.47 48.81 6.27
N GLY A 102 9.92 49.52 5.28
CA GLY A 102 8.58 50.12 5.36
C GLY A 102 7.41 49.14 5.24
N MET A 103 7.62 47.94 4.71
CA MET A 103 6.56 46.92 4.63
C MET A 103 6.23 46.28 5.99
N LEU A 104 7.18 46.26 6.94
CA LEU A 104 6.98 45.65 8.25
C LEU A 104 6.09 46.51 9.17
N GLU A 105 6.11 47.84 9.02
CA GLU A 105 5.25 48.74 9.81
C GLU A 105 3.78 48.59 9.45
N ASN A 106 3.43 48.48 8.17
CA ASN A 106 2.03 48.33 7.74
C ASN A 106 1.41 46.98 8.16
N VAL A 107 2.22 45.92 8.23
CA VAL A 107 1.78 44.59 8.69
C VAL A 107 1.62 44.54 10.20
N ILE A 108 2.47 45.24 10.97
CA ILE A 108 2.35 45.32 12.43
C ILE A 108 1.20 46.26 12.85
N THR A 109 1.01 47.39 12.16
CA THR A 109 -0.10 48.33 12.42
C THR A 109 -1.47 47.71 12.09
N SER A 110 -1.57 46.95 10.99
CA SER A 110 -2.81 46.23 10.65
C SER A 110 -3.11 45.07 11.60
N ALA A 111 -2.08 44.41 12.16
CA ALA A 111 -2.24 43.40 13.19
C ALA A 111 -2.63 44.00 14.56
N LEU A 112 -2.07 45.15 14.94
CA LEU A 112 -2.37 45.81 16.22
C LEU A 112 -3.77 46.45 16.23
N MET A 113 -4.25 46.97 15.09
CA MET A 113 -5.63 47.48 14.95
C MET A 113 -6.69 46.37 15.04
N LYS A 114 -6.32 45.09 14.81
CA LYS A 114 -7.26 43.96 14.82
C LYS A 114 -7.33 43.22 16.17
N ALA A 115 -6.48 43.57 17.14
CA ALA A 115 -6.44 42.94 18.46
C ALA A 115 -6.95 43.82 19.63
N GLY A 116 -7.23 45.12 19.39
CA GLY A 116 -7.74 46.04 20.41
C GLY A 116 -9.24 46.33 20.26
N GLY A 117 -10.10 45.46 20.79
CA GLY A 117 -11.56 45.65 20.74
C GLY A 117 -12.27 44.90 21.87
N VAL A 118 -12.16 45.43 23.08
CA VAL A 118 -12.87 44.96 24.29
C VAL A 118 -14.36 45.29 24.21
N ALA A 119 -15.21 44.26 24.14
CA ALA A 119 -16.66 44.37 24.31
C ALA A 119 -17.02 44.22 25.81
N GLY A 120 -17.52 45.31 26.41
CA GLY A 120 -18.12 45.31 27.75
C GLY A 120 -19.58 44.82 27.74
N PRO A 121 -20.15 44.49 28.92
CA PRO A 121 -21.44 43.82 29.04
C PRO A 121 -22.61 44.80 28.85
N GLN A 122 -23.59 44.42 28.03
CA GLN A 122 -24.78 45.23 27.77
C GLN A 122 -25.99 44.72 28.57
N GLN A 123 -26.55 45.65 29.33
CA GLN A 123 -27.64 45.53 30.28
C GLN A 123 -28.98 45.59 29.55
N ALA A 124 -29.91 44.71 29.93
CA ALA A 124 -31.27 44.68 29.43
C ALA A 124 -32.07 45.88 29.96
N ALA A 125 -32.55 46.73 29.05
CA ALA A 125 -33.54 47.76 29.32
C ALA A 125 -34.90 47.27 28.79
N VAL A 126 -35.81 46.97 29.71
CA VAL A 126 -37.24 46.76 29.44
C VAL A 126 -37.96 48.10 29.61
N SER A 127 -38.60 48.56 28.54
CA SER A 127 -39.37 49.79 28.48
C SER A 127 -40.85 49.54 28.83
N ALA A 128 -41.28 50.23 29.90
CA ALA A 128 -42.58 50.85 30.20
C ALA A 128 -43.92 50.18 29.81
N PRO A 129 -44.86 50.08 30.78
CA PRO A 129 -46.30 50.08 30.51
C PRO A 129 -46.94 51.42 30.91
N GLY A 130 -47.94 51.83 30.13
CA GLY A 130 -48.84 52.91 30.51
C GLY A 130 -50.05 52.97 29.60
N THR A 131 -51.21 52.52 30.08
CA THR A 131 -52.49 53.24 29.96
C THR A 131 -53.53 52.62 30.87
N SER A 132 -54.19 53.51 31.60
CA SER A 132 -55.30 53.34 32.54
C SER A 132 -56.64 52.95 31.89
N ALA A 133 -57.39 52.10 32.57
CA ALA A 133 -58.86 52.03 32.51
C ALA A 133 -59.40 51.84 33.93
N GLY A 134 -60.48 52.56 34.27
CA GLY A 134 -60.91 52.83 35.65
C GLY A 134 -61.86 51.84 36.32
N GLY A 135 -62.37 52.25 37.48
CA GLY A 135 -63.50 51.64 38.19
C GLY A 135 -63.36 51.61 39.71
N ALA A 136 -64.05 52.54 40.38
CA ALA A 136 -64.85 52.46 41.63
C ALA A 136 -64.52 51.34 42.67
N GLN A 137 -64.53 51.52 44.00
CA GLN A 137 -65.51 52.19 44.90
C GLN A 137 -65.05 51.99 46.39
N PRO A 138 -65.81 52.33 47.46
CA PRO A 138 -65.51 53.42 48.38
C PRO A 138 -65.23 53.02 49.85
N VAL A 139 -64.91 54.04 50.65
CA VAL A 139 -64.77 54.04 52.12
C VAL A 139 -66.10 53.86 52.87
N SER A 140 -66.07 53.22 54.05
CA SER A 140 -67.11 53.35 55.07
C SER A 140 -66.52 53.29 56.48
N ALA A 141 -67.00 54.20 57.32
CA ALA A 141 -66.68 54.37 58.73
C ALA A 141 -67.97 54.17 59.56
N ALA A 142 -67.86 53.63 60.77
CA ALA A 142 -68.81 53.83 61.89
C ALA A 142 -68.29 53.08 63.13
N GLY A 143 -67.96 53.77 64.24
CA GLY A 143 -68.82 53.82 65.43
C GLY A 143 -68.24 52.89 66.53
N ASN A 144 -68.38 53.09 67.83
CA ASN A 144 -69.07 54.09 68.62
C ASN A 144 -68.62 53.90 70.10
N ALA A 145 -68.78 54.96 70.92
CA ALA A 145 -69.20 54.89 72.32
C ALA A 145 -68.36 54.09 73.36
N GLY A 146 -67.25 54.68 73.81
CA GLY A 146 -66.60 54.35 75.11
C GLY A 146 -65.96 55.55 75.81
N ALA A 147 -65.98 56.71 75.17
CA ALA A 147 -65.19 57.89 75.53
C ALA A 147 -65.98 58.92 76.37
N LEU A 148 -66.75 58.50 77.37
CA LEU A 148 -67.53 59.46 78.19
C LEU A 148 -67.22 59.44 79.68
N VAL A 149 -66.53 58.43 80.22
CA VAL A 149 -66.18 58.36 81.65
C VAL A 149 -64.68 58.57 81.91
N PHE A 150 -63.82 58.04 81.04
CA PHE A 150 -62.39 58.36 81.06
C PHE A 150 -62.17 59.86 80.75
N THR A 151 -63.03 60.42 79.90
CA THR A 151 -62.95 61.79 79.42
C THR A 151 -63.20 62.79 80.53
N GLN A 152 -64.07 62.53 81.52
CA GLN A 152 -64.31 63.52 82.59
C GLN A 152 -63.18 63.58 83.63
N LYS A 153 -62.63 62.44 84.07
CA LYS A 153 -61.46 62.44 84.98
C LYS A 153 -60.17 62.87 84.29
N PHE A 154 -60.06 62.59 82.98
CA PHE A 154 -59.01 63.12 82.14
C PHE A 154 -59.22 64.62 81.88
N ASN A 155 -60.46 65.09 81.69
CA ASN A 155 -60.80 66.52 81.52
C ASN A 155 -60.38 67.32 82.75
N ASP A 156 -60.73 66.86 83.95
CA ASP A 156 -60.36 67.53 85.20
C ASP A 156 -58.85 67.54 85.44
N MET A 157 -58.13 66.56 84.88
CA MET A 157 -56.67 66.48 84.94
C MET A 157 -55.98 67.32 83.82
N LEU A 158 -56.64 67.48 82.66
CA LEU A 158 -56.27 68.38 81.56
C LEU A 158 -56.55 69.86 81.85
N GLU A 159 -57.52 70.14 82.73
CA GLU A 159 -57.91 71.50 83.08
C GLU A 159 -57.02 72.07 84.19
N LYS A 160 -56.46 71.21 85.07
CA LYS A 160 -55.56 71.62 86.18
C LYS A 160 -54.06 71.56 85.87
N ALA A 161 -53.62 70.65 85.01
CA ALA A 161 -52.32 70.78 84.38
C ALA A 161 -52.59 71.49 83.06
N GLU A 162 -51.91 72.58 82.72
CA GLU A 162 -52.10 73.31 81.45
C GLU A 162 -51.75 72.44 80.21
N ILE A 163 -52.49 71.37 79.97
CA ILE A 163 -52.34 70.46 78.84
C ILE A 163 -53.18 71.01 77.70
N GLY A 164 -52.74 72.16 77.18
CA GLY A 164 -53.27 72.72 75.94
C GLY A 164 -53.01 71.80 74.74
N PRO A 165 -53.65 72.06 73.59
CA PRO A 165 -53.47 71.34 72.32
C PRO A 165 -52.00 71.23 71.87
N GLU A 166 -51.16 72.15 72.33
CA GLU A 166 -49.69 72.15 72.20
C GLU A 166 -49.01 70.91 72.78
N LEU A 167 -49.41 70.42 73.96
CA LEU A 167 -48.77 69.27 74.60
C LEU A 167 -49.11 67.96 73.89
N PHE A 168 -50.37 67.79 73.45
CA PHE A 168 -50.76 66.65 72.62
C PHE A 168 -50.06 66.65 71.26
N SER A 169 -49.89 67.84 70.66
CA SER A 169 -49.10 67.99 69.43
C SER A 169 -47.64 67.56 69.65
N LYS A 170 -47.01 68.00 70.75
CA LYS A 170 -45.62 67.63 71.11
C LYS A 170 -45.48 66.13 71.43
N VAL A 171 -46.46 65.53 72.11
CA VAL A 171 -46.47 64.10 72.42
C VAL A 171 -46.71 63.27 71.16
N SER A 172 -47.65 63.66 70.30
CA SER A 172 -47.89 63.04 69.00
C SER A 172 -46.65 63.13 68.09
N LEU A 173 -46.00 64.30 68.05
CA LEU A 173 -44.70 64.47 67.40
C LEU A 173 -43.62 63.59 68.02
N GLY A 174 -43.59 63.44 69.35
CA GLY A 174 -42.65 62.56 70.05
C GLY A 174 -42.85 61.08 69.73
N LEU A 175 -44.11 60.61 69.72
CA LEU A 175 -44.45 59.22 69.38
C LEU A 175 -44.22 58.92 67.90
N ASN A 176 -44.54 59.85 67.00
CA ASN A 176 -44.20 59.72 65.58
C ASN A 176 -42.67 59.68 65.39
N ARG A 177 -41.92 60.55 66.09
CA ARG A 177 -40.44 60.49 66.06
C ARG A 177 -39.88 59.18 66.59
N LEU A 178 -40.48 58.61 67.63
CA LEU A 178 -40.07 57.32 68.18
C LEU A 178 -40.41 56.16 67.24
N SER A 179 -41.58 56.19 66.59
CA SER A 179 -41.98 55.23 65.57
C SER A 179 -41.04 55.29 64.36
N GLU A 180 -40.70 56.50 63.90
CA GLU A 180 -39.70 56.73 62.84
C GLU A 180 -38.32 56.20 63.24
N ALA A 181 -37.90 56.43 64.49
CA ALA A 181 -36.63 55.92 65.03
C ALA A 181 -36.62 54.38 65.10
N SER A 182 -37.72 53.75 65.52
CA SER A 182 -37.88 52.29 65.57
C SER A 182 -37.86 51.66 64.17
N ASN A 183 -38.56 52.26 63.22
CA ASN A 183 -38.49 51.87 61.81
C ASN A 183 -37.08 52.10 61.23
N GLY A 184 -36.39 53.15 61.68
CA GLY A 184 -34.99 53.44 61.37
C GLY A 184 -34.05 52.32 61.82
N ILE A 185 -34.25 51.79 63.03
CA ILE A 185 -33.48 50.64 63.55
C ILE A 185 -33.71 49.39 62.68
N GLY A 186 -34.93 49.15 62.22
CA GLY A 186 -35.23 48.07 61.27
C GLY A 186 -34.45 48.19 59.96
N ARG A 187 -34.45 49.38 59.35
CA ARG A 187 -33.68 49.67 58.12
C ARG A 187 -32.17 49.56 58.33
N ILE A 188 -31.67 49.99 59.50
CA ILE A 188 -30.26 49.83 59.87
C ILE A 188 -29.92 48.34 59.98
N SER A 189 -30.78 47.53 60.58
CA SER A 189 -30.58 46.08 60.68
C SER A 189 -30.48 45.41 59.30
N ASP A 190 -31.38 45.76 58.38
CA ASP A 190 -31.34 45.25 57.00
C ASP A 190 -30.08 45.72 56.24
N ALA A 191 -29.67 46.98 56.45
CA ALA A 191 -28.44 47.51 55.88
C ALA A 191 -27.19 46.82 56.43
N VAL A 192 -27.15 46.54 57.74
CA VAL A 192 -26.07 45.79 58.40
C VAL A 192 -25.99 44.36 57.85
N LYS A 193 -27.14 43.68 57.70
CA LYS A 193 -27.21 42.34 57.09
C LYS A 193 -26.72 42.33 55.64
N SER A 194 -27.05 43.37 54.86
CA SER A 194 -26.54 43.54 53.50
C SER A 194 -25.02 43.79 53.48
N SER A 195 -24.50 44.58 54.41
CA SER A 195 -23.06 44.84 54.55
C SER A 195 -22.29 43.57 54.95
N GLU A 196 -22.88 42.71 55.79
CA GLU A 196 -22.31 41.41 56.14
C GLU A 196 -22.27 40.47 54.92
N ALA A 197 -23.35 40.43 54.13
CA ALA A 197 -23.39 39.69 52.87
C ALA A 197 -22.37 40.20 51.84
N PHE A 198 -22.20 41.52 51.74
CA PHE A 198 -21.16 42.13 50.89
C PHE A 198 -19.76 41.71 51.33
N THR A 199 -19.49 41.73 52.64
CA THR A 199 -18.21 41.29 53.21
C THR A 199 -17.94 39.82 52.92
N GLN A 200 -18.95 38.96 53.05
CA GLN A 200 -18.82 37.54 52.67
C GLN A 200 -18.55 37.35 51.17
N ASN A 201 -19.19 38.13 50.31
CA ASN A 201 -18.93 38.08 48.87
C ASN A 201 -17.51 38.58 48.52
N LEU A 202 -17.03 39.63 49.19
CA LEU A 202 -15.64 40.07 49.07
C LEU A 202 -14.65 38.99 49.51
N GLN A 203 -14.94 38.30 50.61
CA GLN A 203 -14.10 37.19 51.09
C GLN A 203 -14.10 36.01 50.12
N ARG A 204 -15.26 35.66 49.56
CA ARG A 204 -15.37 34.63 48.51
C ARG A 204 -14.65 35.04 47.23
N ALA A 205 -14.73 36.31 46.84
CA ALA A 205 -13.99 36.84 45.71
C ALA A 205 -12.47 36.77 45.95
N GLY A 206 -11.99 37.14 47.15
CA GLY A 206 -10.59 37.00 47.53
C GLY A 206 -10.11 35.55 47.45
N ASN A 207 -10.92 34.61 47.93
CA ASN A 207 -10.61 33.18 47.82
C ASN A 207 -10.60 32.68 46.36
N ALA A 208 -11.52 33.16 45.52
CA ALA A 208 -11.57 32.80 44.10
C ALA A 208 -10.36 33.35 43.33
N VAL A 209 -9.94 34.57 43.62
CA VAL A 209 -8.73 35.18 43.05
C VAL A 209 -7.47 34.42 43.52
N GLY A 210 -7.40 34.02 44.79
CA GLY A 210 -6.31 33.18 45.28
C GLY A 210 -6.23 31.84 44.56
N LYS A 211 -7.37 31.13 44.41
CA LYS A 211 -7.44 29.89 43.64
C LYS A 211 -7.11 30.07 42.15
N PHE A 212 -7.48 31.20 41.58
CA PHE A 212 -7.13 31.54 40.20
C PHE A 212 -5.62 31.76 40.05
N ALA A 213 -4.98 32.49 40.97
CA ALA A 213 -3.53 32.68 40.98
C ALA A 213 -2.79 31.33 41.10
N GLU A 214 -3.24 30.46 42.00
CA GLU A 214 -2.71 29.10 42.15
C GLU A 214 -2.87 28.26 40.88
N SER A 215 -4.05 28.32 40.23
CA SER A 215 -4.28 27.63 38.95
C SER A 215 -3.42 28.18 37.82
N TYR A 216 -3.18 29.49 37.79
CA TYR A 216 -2.36 30.14 36.77
C TYR A 216 -0.87 29.79 36.95
N GLU A 217 -0.37 29.79 38.18
CA GLU A 217 0.99 29.34 38.52
C GLU A 217 1.20 27.86 38.13
N ASN A 218 0.25 27.00 38.50
CA ASN A 218 0.27 25.59 38.11
C ASN A 218 0.23 25.40 36.58
N SER A 219 -0.56 26.20 35.87
CA SER A 219 -0.63 26.16 34.41
C SER A 219 0.69 26.63 33.76
N GLY A 220 1.33 27.67 34.32
CA GLY A 220 2.64 28.13 33.87
C GLY A 220 3.72 27.06 34.08
N ALA A 221 3.73 26.41 35.24
CA ALA A 221 4.64 25.30 35.52
C ALA A 221 4.41 24.10 34.56
N LEU A 222 3.15 23.78 34.28
CA LEU A 222 2.79 22.74 33.31
C LEU A 222 3.22 23.10 31.89
N MET A 223 3.09 24.36 31.49
CA MET A 223 3.52 24.85 30.18
C MET A 223 5.04 24.79 29.99
N VAL A 224 5.81 25.15 31.02
CA VAL A 224 7.28 24.98 31.00
C VAL A 224 7.63 23.49 30.88
N ARG A 225 6.95 22.63 31.63
CA ARG A 225 7.17 21.18 31.56
C ARG A 225 6.81 20.60 30.20
N SER A 226 5.72 21.04 29.57
CA SER A 226 5.32 20.57 28.24
C SER A 226 6.28 21.05 27.16
N ALA A 227 6.76 22.30 27.23
CA ALA A 227 7.80 22.81 26.36
C ALA A 227 9.11 22.00 26.47
N GLN A 228 9.48 21.60 27.69
CA GLN A 228 10.66 20.79 27.92
C GLN A 228 10.52 19.36 27.40
N VAL A 229 9.35 18.72 27.59
CA VAL A 229 9.05 17.40 27.01
C VAL A 229 9.04 17.48 25.48
N LEU A 230 8.47 18.55 24.90
CA LEU A 230 8.50 18.76 23.44
C LEU A 230 9.94 18.86 22.92
N SER A 231 10.79 19.66 23.56
CA SER A 231 12.21 19.76 23.22
C SER A 231 12.93 18.42 23.29
N GLN A 232 12.71 17.64 24.35
CA GLN A 232 13.30 16.30 24.50
C GLN A 232 12.79 15.32 23.45
N SER A 233 11.50 15.41 23.09
CA SER A 233 10.91 14.59 22.05
C SER A 233 11.50 14.92 20.67
N LEU A 234 11.67 16.20 20.33
CA LEU A 234 12.33 16.66 19.10
C LEU A 234 13.79 16.19 19.03
N GLU A 235 14.54 16.32 20.12
CA GLU A 235 15.93 15.83 20.16
C GLU A 235 16.00 14.30 20.04
N GLY A 236 15.07 13.57 20.69
CA GLY A 236 14.95 12.12 20.58
C GLY A 236 14.59 11.66 19.17
N THR A 237 13.66 12.35 18.51
CA THR A 237 13.29 12.10 17.12
C THR A 237 14.46 12.36 16.19
N ALA A 238 15.18 13.48 16.35
CA ALA A 238 16.37 13.79 15.54
C ALA A 238 17.45 12.70 15.67
N LYS A 239 17.79 12.29 16.90
CA LYS A 239 18.76 11.20 17.14
C LYS A 239 18.32 9.87 16.53
N THR A 240 17.04 9.53 16.67
CA THR A 240 16.49 8.29 16.11
C THR A 240 16.47 8.34 14.58
N MET A 241 16.16 9.50 14.01
CA MET A 241 16.19 9.74 12.57
C MET A 241 17.61 9.63 12.02
N ASP A 242 18.60 10.24 12.67
CA ASP A 242 20.02 10.11 12.28
C ASP A 242 20.50 8.66 12.31
N ALA A 243 20.18 7.93 13.38
CA ALA A 243 20.54 6.51 13.51
C ALA A 243 19.83 5.65 12.44
N SER A 244 18.57 5.96 12.12
CA SER A 244 17.81 5.30 11.07
C SER A 244 18.39 5.58 9.69
N SER A 245 18.75 6.84 9.40
CA SER A 245 19.38 7.25 8.15
C SER A 245 20.75 6.59 7.94
N GLN A 246 21.57 6.49 8.98
CA GLN A 246 22.84 5.76 8.91
C GLN A 246 22.63 4.27 8.68
N SER A 247 21.65 3.65 9.35
CA SER A 247 21.32 2.24 9.18
C SER A 247 20.81 1.94 7.78
N PHE A 248 19.92 2.78 7.25
CA PHE A 248 19.42 2.70 5.88
C PHE A 248 20.56 2.83 4.87
N SER A 249 21.43 3.83 5.03
CA SER A 249 22.59 4.03 4.15
C SER A 249 23.51 2.80 4.11
N LYS A 250 23.82 2.21 5.27
CA LYS A 250 24.59 0.96 5.35
C LYS A 250 23.89 -0.20 4.65
N GLN A 251 22.59 -0.38 4.88
CA GLN A 251 21.82 -1.45 4.23
C GLN A 251 21.78 -1.29 2.71
N VAL A 252 21.61 -0.05 2.22
CA VAL A 252 21.65 0.25 0.78
C VAL A 252 23.04 -0.04 0.23
N GLN A 253 24.11 0.38 0.90
CA GLN A 253 25.48 0.12 0.46
C GLN A 253 25.79 -1.39 0.41
N GLU A 254 25.32 -2.15 1.40
CA GLU A 254 25.50 -3.60 1.44
C GLU A 254 24.68 -4.30 0.34
N ALA A 255 23.43 -3.86 0.09
CA ALA A 255 22.59 -4.38 -0.98
C ALA A 255 23.22 -4.13 -2.36
N VAL A 256 23.69 -2.90 -2.62
CA VAL A 256 24.38 -2.54 -3.87
C VAL A 256 25.64 -3.38 -4.05
N SER A 257 26.44 -3.56 -2.98
CA SER A 257 27.64 -4.39 -3.02
C SER A 257 27.31 -5.85 -3.32
N LYS A 258 26.28 -6.43 -2.68
CA LYS A 258 25.82 -7.80 -2.93
C LYS A 258 25.32 -7.98 -4.36
N VAL A 259 24.59 -7.00 -4.91
CA VAL A 259 24.16 -7.03 -6.32
C VAL A 259 25.37 -7.04 -7.24
N GLY A 260 26.37 -6.19 -7.00
CA GLY A 260 27.61 -6.16 -7.78
C GLY A 260 28.37 -7.50 -7.76
N VAL A 261 28.54 -8.08 -6.57
CA VAL A 261 29.20 -9.39 -6.41
C VAL A 261 28.42 -10.50 -7.11
N ASN A 262 27.10 -10.57 -6.92
CA ASN A 262 26.26 -11.60 -7.54
C ASN A 262 26.22 -11.48 -9.05
N LEU A 263 26.14 -10.26 -9.59
CA LEU A 263 26.16 -10.02 -11.04
C LEU A 263 27.51 -10.42 -11.64
N THR A 264 28.61 -10.11 -10.96
CA THR A 264 29.96 -10.52 -11.38
C THR A 264 30.10 -12.05 -11.35
N ALA A 265 29.65 -12.70 -10.28
CA ALA A 265 29.67 -14.16 -10.16
C ALA A 265 28.79 -14.84 -11.23
N ALA A 266 27.59 -14.31 -11.48
CA ALA A 266 26.71 -14.79 -12.53
C ALA A 266 27.34 -14.62 -13.92
N SER A 267 27.98 -13.49 -14.18
CA SER A 267 28.68 -13.25 -15.46
C SER A 267 29.82 -14.25 -15.69
N GLY A 268 30.64 -14.53 -14.66
CA GLY A 268 31.69 -15.54 -14.76
C GLY A 268 31.16 -16.97 -14.93
N ALA A 269 30.02 -17.30 -14.30
CA ALA A 269 29.36 -18.58 -14.51
C ALA A 269 28.81 -18.72 -15.94
N VAL A 270 28.21 -17.66 -16.49
CA VAL A 270 27.75 -17.63 -17.89
C VAL A 270 28.92 -17.78 -18.84
N GLU A 271 30.01 -17.05 -18.64
CA GLU A 271 31.22 -17.16 -19.47
C GLU A 271 31.79 -18.59 -19.46
N LYS A 272 31.85 -19.23 -18.29
CA LYS A 272 32.28 -20.62 -18.16
C LYS A 272 31.34 -21.58 -18.91
N ASN A 273 30.03 -21.46 -18.72
CA ASN A 273 29.05 -22.33 -19.38
C ASN A 273 29.07 -22.17 -20.91
N VAL A 274 29.19 -20.93 -21.40
CA VAL A 274 29.30 -20.66 -22.84
C VAL A 274 30.60 -21.25 -23.41
N SER A 275 31.71 -21.17 -22.66
CA SER A 275 32.99 -21.77 -23.05
C SER A 275 32.91 -23.31 -23.09
N GLU A 276 32.31 -23.94 -22.08
CA GLU A 276 32.10 -25.39 -22.04
C GLU A 276 31.18 -25.87 -23.16
N ALA A 277 30.05 -25.18 -23.39
CA ALA A 277 29.16 -25.48 -24.52
C ALA A 277 29.88 -25.33 -25.87
N GLY A 278 30.74 -24.32 -26.02
CA GLY A 278 31.58 -24.15 -27.21
C GLY A 278 32.55 -25.32 -27.43
N LYS A 279 33.15 -25.83 -26.36
CA LYS A 279 34.03 -27.03 -26.42
C LYS A 279 33.24 -28.29 -26.78
N GLU A 280 32.06 -28.48 -26.19
CA GLU A 280 31.19 -29.61 -26.52
C GLU A 280 30.71 -29.56 -27.97
N LEU A 281 30.30 -28.39 -28.47
CA LEU A 281 29.94 -28.19 -29.88
C LEU A 281 31.11 -28.49 -30.83
N ALA A 282 32.31 -28.05 -30.49
CA ALA A 282 33.51 -28.40 -31.26
C ALA A 282 33.78 -29.91 -31.24
N GLY A 283 33.57 -30.57 -30.10
CA GLY A 283 33.65 -32.02 -29.94
C GLY A 283 32.61 -32.77 -30.78
N LEU A 284 31.36 -32.32 -30.76
CA LEU A 284 30.27 -32.87 -31.57
C LEU A 284 30.55 -32.70 -33.07
N ASN A 285 31.05 -31.54 -33.49
CA ASN A 285 31.42 -31.32 -34.89
C ASN A 285 32.55 -32.27 -35.33
N LYS A 286 33.56 -32.47 -34.47
CA LYS A 286 34.62 -33.45 -34.71
C LYS A 286 34.10 -34.88 -34.76
N SER A 287 33.14 -35.22 -33.89
CA SER A 287 32.48 -36.53 -33.91
C SER A 287 31.65 -36.73 -35.17
N LEU A 288 30.94 -35.71 -35.64
CA LEU A 288 30.18 -35.76 -36.90
C LEU A 288 31.10 -35.92 -38.11
N GLN A 289 32.25 -35.24 -38.13
CA GLN A 289 33.27 -35.43 -39.16
C GLN A 289 33.79 -36.87 -39.17
N ALA A 290 34.19 -37.40 -38.00
CA ALA A 290 34.66 -38.78 -37.87
C ALA A 290 33.58 -39.79 -38.27
N LEU A 291 32.31 -39.51 -37.95
CA LEU A 291 31.19 -40.38 -38.31
C LEU A 291 30.90 -40.34 -39.82
N ASN A 292 31.00 -39.17 -40.45
CA ASN A 292 30.84 -39.04 -41.89
C ASN A 292 31.99 -39.73 -42.65
N GLU A 293 33.23 -39.59 -42.17
CA GLU A 293 34.38 -40.35 -42.69
C GLU A 293 34.19 -41.86 -42.52
N ALA A 294 33.77 -42.31 -41.33
CA ALA A 294 33.50 -43.72 -41.07
C ALA A 294 32.35 -44.27 -41.93
N GLN A 295 31.28 -43.50 -42.16
CA GLN A 295 30.20 -43.86 -43.07
C GLN A 295 30.70 -43.99 -44.51
N ALA A 296 31.51 -43.04 -44.99
CA ALA A 296 32.11 -43.13 -46.32
C ALA A 296 33.01 -44.37 -46.45
N GLN A 297 33.76 -44.69 -45.39
CA GLN A 297 34.61 -45.88 -45.33
C GLN A 297 33.79 -47.19 -45.28
N GLN A 298 32.65 -47.19 -44.58
CA GLN A 298 31.73 -48.32 -44.53
C GLN A 298 31.08 -48.56 -45.89
N VAL A 299 30.64 -47.51 -46.58
CA VAL A 299 30.14 -47.62 -47.97
C VAL A 299 31.21 -48.21 -48.88
N LYS A 300 32.45 -47.73 -48.78
CA LYS A 300 33.59 -48.27 -49.56
C LYS A 300 33.86 -49.75 -49.25
N ASN A 301 33.85 -50.15 -47.97
CA ASN A 301 34.04 -51.54 -47.55
C ASN A 301 32.90 -52.45 -48.04
N VAL A 302 31.66 -51.97 -47.99
CA VAL A 302 30.49 -52.70 -48.51
C VAL A 302 30.62 -52.87 -50.03
N GLN A 303 31.06 -51.83 -50.74
CA GLN A 303 31.29 -51.90 -52.18
C GLN A 303 32.41 -52.89 -52.55
N GLN A 304 33.48 -52.95 -51.75
CA GLN A 304 34.53 -53.96 -51.89
C GLN A 304 34.01 -55.37 -51.66
N ARG A 305 33.20 -55.59 -50.61
CA ARG A 305 32.57 -56.90 -50.36
C ARG A 305 31.63 -57.34 -51.46
N LEU A 306 30.89 -56.41 -52.07
CA LEU A 306 30.05 -56.67 -53.24
C LEU A 306 30.91 -57.13 -54.43
N GLN A 307 32.00 -56.44 -54.73
CA GLN A 307 32.91 -56.83 -55.81
C GLN A 307 33.60 -58.18 -55.56
N GLU A 308 34.00 -58.47 -54.31
CA GLU A 308 34.53 -59.78 -53.94
C GLU A 308 33.47 -60.88 -54.02
N SER A 309 32.22 -60.58 -53.62
CA SER A 309 31.07 -61.48 -53.74
C SER A 309 30.71 -61.79 -55.19
N ASP A 310 30.77 -60.81 -56.08
CA ASP A 310 30.56 -61.01 -57.52
C ASP A 310 31.64 -61.91 -58.11
N LYS A 311 32.92 -61.68 -57.75
CA LYS A 311 34.03 -62.53 -58.18
C LYS A 311 33.91 -63.95 -57.63
N LEU A 312 33.50 -64.10 -56.37
CA LEU A 312 33.25 -65.40 -55.76
C LEU A 312 32.13 -66.13 -56.50
N SER A 313 31.04 -65.43 -56.82
CA SER A 313 29.89 -66.00 -57.55
C SER A 313 30.29 -66.46 -58.95
N ALA A 314 31.08 -65.65 -59.68
CA ALA A 314 31.63 -66.04 -60.97
C ALA A 314 32.59 -67.23 -60.89
N GLY A 315 33.45 -67.29 -59.86
CA GLY A 315 34.36 -68.41 -59.62
C GLY A 315 33.64 -69.70 -59.25
N VAL A 316 32.55 -69.62 -58.47
CA VAL A 316 31.67 -70.75 -58.16
C VAL A 316 30.95 -71.23 -59.43
N GLU A 317 30.48 -70.31 -60.28
CA GLU A 317 29.87 -70.68 -61.57
C GLU A 317 30.88 -71.40 -62.49
N ASP A 318 32.12 -70.91 -62.57
CA ASP A 318 33.18 -71.56 -63.33
C ASP A 318 33.54 -72.94 -62.75
N MET A 319 33.61 -73.05 -61.42
CA MET A 319 33.81 -74.34 -60.75
C MET A 319 32.68 -75.33 -61.07
N MET A 320 31.42 -74.88 -61.04
CA MET A 320 30.27 -75.69 -61.44
C MET A 320 30.37 -76.13 -62.90
N LYS A 321 30.77 -75.24 -63.82
CA LYS A 321 30.99 -75.59 -65.24
C LYS A 321 32.09 -76.64 -65.40
N ARG A 322 33.21 -76.49 -64.71
CA ARG A 322 34.31 -77.45 -64.75
C ARG A 322 33.89 -78.80 -64.15
N LEU A 323 33.13 -78.80 -63.06
CA LEU A 323 32.56 -80.02 -62.49
C LEU A 323 31.60 -80.71 -63.46
N MET A 324 30.67 -79.98 -64.08
CA MET A 324 29.78 -80.55 -65.10
C MET A 324 30.56 -81.13 -66.28
N LYS A 325 31.59 -80.43 -66.75
CA LYS A 325 32.47 -80.94 -67.82
C LYS A 325 33.24 -82.19 -67.39
N THR A 326 33.77 -82.24 -66.16
CA THR A 326 34.43 -83.44 -65.63
C THR A 326 33.46 -84.61 -65.51
N VAL A 327 32.21 -84.36 -65.10
CA VAL A 327 31.15 -85.39 -65.08
C VAL A 327 30.87 -85.89 -66.50
N GLU A 328 30.76 -85.00 -67.48
CA GLU A 328 30.56 -85.35 -68.90
C GLU A 328 31.74 -86.15 -69.47
N ASP A 329 32.98 -85.71 -69.23
CA ASP A 329 34.20 -86.40 -69.67
C ASP A 329 34.32 -87.78 -69.00
N SER A 330 33.94 -87.89 -67.72
CA SER A 330 33.88 -89.17 -67.00
C SER A 330 32.82 -90.11 -67.61
N GLN A 331 31.67 -89.59 -68.03
CA GLN A 331 30.66 -90.39 -68.73
C GLN A 331 31.17 -90.85 -70.10
N LYS A 332 31.80 -89.97 -70.89
CA LYS A 332 32.41 -90.34 -72.18
C LYS A 332 33.51 -91.38 -72.03
N TYR A 333 34.39 -91.20 -71.04
CA TYR A 333 35.43 -92.19 -70.72
C TYR A 333 34.81 -93.55 -70.36
N SER A 334 33.76 -93.57 -69.53
CA SER A 334 33.02 -94.79 -69.20
C SER A 334 32.46 -95.48 -70.46
N GLN A 335 31.87 -94.73 -71.39
CA GLN A 335 31.40 -95.27 -72.68
C GLN A 335 32.53 -95.78 -73.57
N SER A 336 33.66 -95.08 -73.63
CA SER A 336 34.84 -95.52 -74.39
C SER A 336 35.44 -96.80 -73.82
N VAL A 337 35.51 -96.95 -72.50
CA VAL A 337 35.93 -98.20 -71.84
C VAL A 337 34.94 -99.33 -72.12
N ALA A 338 33.63 -99.05 -72.10
CA ALA A 338 32.62 -100.03 -72.48
C ALA A 338 32.80 -100.51 -73.93
N LYS A 339 32.97 -99.59 -74.89
CA LYS A 339 33.26 -99.93 -76.30
C LYS A 339 34.59 -100.67 -76.48
N LEU A 340 35.63 -100.30 -75.74
CA LEU A 340 36.91 -101.00 -75.81
C LEU A 340 36.76 -102.43 -75.29
N THR A 341 36.03 -102.62 -74.20
CA THR A 341 35.70 -103.95 -73.66
C THR A 341 34.91 -104.77 -74.69
N GLU A 342 33.96 -104.15 -75.38
CA GLU A 342 33.20 -104.77 -76.47
C GLU A 342 34.10 -105.16 -77.66
N ASN A 343 34.99 -104.28 -78.11
CA ASN A 343 35.94 -104.58 -79.19
C ASN A 343 36.94 -105.67 -78.81
N VAL A 344 37.42 -105.69 -77.56
CA VAL A 344 38.29 -106.76 -77.05
C VAL A 344 37.52 -108.09 -77.00
N SER A 345 36.24 -108.06 -76.60
CA SER A 345 35.36 -109.23 -76.65
C SER A 345 35.14 -109.74 -78.09
N GLN A 346 34.90 -108.83 -79.04
CA GLN A 346 34.76 -109.17 -80.46
C GLN A 346 36.06 -109.72 -81.06
N LEU A 347 37.22 -109.14 -80.72
CA LEU A 347 38.53 -109.67 -81.12
C LEU A 347 38.74 -111.07 -80.56
N ASN A 348 38.49 -111.30 -79.27
CA ASN A 348 38.56 -112.64 -78.67
C ASN A 348 37.59 -113.63 -79.34
N THR A 349 36.43 -113.17 -79.80
CA THR A 349 35.47 -113.98 -80.55
C THR A 349 36.02 -114.34 -81.94
N ILE A 350 36.65 -113.40 -82.66
CA ILE A 350 37.29 -113.66 -83.96
C ILE A 350 38.51 -114.57 -83.80
N TYR A 351 39.35 -114.36 -82.78
CA TYR A 351 40.47 -115.26 -82.48
C TYR A 351 39.98 -116.65 -82.07
N GLY A 352 38.89 -116.74 -81.30
CA GLY A 352 38.22 -118.01 -80.97
C GLY A 352 37.67 -118.71 -82.22
N ASN A 353 37.02 -117.98 -83.12
CA ASN A 353 36.51 -118.50 -84.38
C ASN A 353 37.64 -118.90 -85.35
N MET A 354 38.75 -118.16 -85.36
CA MET A 354 39.93 -118.48 -86.17
C MET A 354 40.67 -119.70 -85.60
N LEU A 355 40.76 -119.85 -84.28
CA LEU A 355 41.25 -121.06 -83.61
C LEU A 355 40.33 -122.25 -83.87
N SER A 356 39.00 -122.05 -83.83
CA SER A 356 38.01 -123.09 -84.10
C SER A 356 38.00 -123.51 -85.58
N ALA A 357 38.24 -122.58 -86.51
CA ALA A 357 38.39 -122.84 -87.94
C ALA A 357 39.75 -123.49 -88.28
N MET A 358 40.82 -123.13 -87.57
CA MET A 358 42.12 -123.77 -87.74
C MET A 358 42.13 -125.17 -87.10
N GLY A 359 41.39 -125.36 -86.01
CA GLY A 359 41.12 -126.67 -85.41
C GLY A 359 40.28 -127.59 -86.31
N SER A 360 39.30 -127.04 -87.05
CA SER A 360 38.50 -127.84 -88.00
C SER A 360 39.25 -128.20 -89.29
N VAL A 361 40.19 -127.37 -89.74
CA VAL A 361 41.09 -127.68 -90.87
C VAL A 361 42.13 -128.75 -90.52
N VAL A 362 42.56 -128.83 -89.25
CA VAL A 362 43.51 -129.86 -88.78
C VAL A 362 42.83 -131.22 -88.57
N ASN A 363 41.52 -131.28 -88.34
CA ASN A 363 40.81 -132.53 -88.05
C ASN A 363 40.09 -133.17 -89.28
N GLY A 364 40.41 -132.71 -90.49
CA GLY A 364 39.74 -133.09 -91.75
C GLY A 364 40.54 -133.99 -92.70
N ARG A 365 41.55 -134.73 -92.24
CA ARG A 365 42.21 -135.80 -93.02
C ARG A 365 42.54 -137.01 -92.16
#